data_AF-A0A7R9FSF5-F1
#
_entry.id   AF-A0A7R9FSF5-F1
#
_cell.length_a   1.000
_cell.length_b   1.000
_cell.length_c   1.000
_cell.angle_alpha   90.00
_cell.angle_beta   90.00
_cell.angle_gamma   90.00
#
_symmetry.space_group_name_H-M   'P 1'
#
loop_
_entity.id
_entity.type
_entity.pdbx_description
1 polymer ?
#
loop_
_entity_poly.entity_id
_entity_poly.type
_entity_poly.pdbx_seq_one_letter_code
_entity_poly.pdbx_strand_id
1 'polypeptide(L)'
;MAGIARKFVLLVWKNLLLRWRHPVLTGMEVVIPILLFVGLFFLTPEPRSDGWTETFPDEIYQAKDERELLSWWYGSGPLLFAPNETEVARNVTKLLRETLGSSKIQTFRTEADLLAFLKLSQLQSGTMMQMDVRGAVVFLGDDEKNLRYKIRTQGYIDTSSLFSPYSYYGYGSYDFQYLNDFIPIELLVNSAWIRAKKSWGPVHLNLSEPIFREAL
;
A
#
# COMPACT_ATOMS: atom_id res chain seq x y z
N MET A 1 33.69 26.27 45.94
CA MET A 1 33.22 26.51 44.55
C MET A 1 31.90 27.30 44.50
N ALA A 2 31.81 28.46 45.19
CA ALA A 2 30.61 29.31 45.19
C ALA A 2 30.66 30.46 44.15
N GLY A 3 31.62 30.41 43.21
CA GLY A 3 31.93 31.53 42.32
C GLY A 3 31.30 31.48 40.93
N ILE A 4 30.93 30.30 40.42
CA ILE A 4 30.51 30.13 39.01
C ILE A 4 29.00 30.34 38.85
N ALA A 5 28.18 29.69 39.69
CA ALA A 5 26.73 29.84 39.66
C ALA A 5 26.30 31.30 39.90
N ARG A 6 26.95 31.99 40.85
CA ARG A 6 26.67 33.41 41.13
C ARG A 6 27.04 34.33 39.97
N LYS A 7 28.14 34.04 39.26
CA LYS A 7 28.54 34.76 38.03
C LYS A 7 27.56 34.50 36.90
N PHE A 8 27.08 33.26 36.73
CA PHE A 8 26.08 32.91 35.74
C PHE A 8 24.76 33.65 35.97
N VAL A 9 24.25 33.65 37.20
CA VAL A 9 23.03 34.39 37.57
C VAL A 9 23.19 35.89 37.29
N LEU A 10 24.34 36.48 37.63
CA LEU A 10 24.61 37.89 37.34
C LEU A 10 24.65 38.19 35.83
N LEU A 11 25.23 37.29 35.03
CA LEU A 11 25.26 37.43 33.57
C LEU A 11 23.86 37.31 32.95
N VAL A 12 23.07 36.33 33.39
CA VAL A 12 21.67 36.17 32.96
C VAL A 12 20.85 37.39 33.36
N TRP A 13 20.98 37.86 34.61
CA TRP A 13 20.26 39.04 35.10
C TRP A 13 20.63 40.31 34.33
N LYS A 14 21.93 40.49 34.02
CA LYS A 14 22.40 41.62 33.21
C LYS A 14 21.86 41.54 31.78
N ASN A 15 21.86 40.37 31.16
CA ASN A 15 21.30 40.17 29.82
C ASN A 15 19.77 40.36 29.79
N LEU A 16 19.07 39.95 30.85
CA LEU A 16 17.63 40.14 31.00
C LEU A 16 17.29 41.63 31.14
N LEU A 17 18.02 42.36 31.98
CA LEU A 17 17.86 43.82 32.14
C LEU A 17 18.18 44.59 30.86
N LEU A 18 19.19 44.16 30.11
CA LEU A 18 19.51 44.76 28.81
C LEU A 18 18.35 44.54 27.81
N ARG A 19 17.79 43.32 27.75
CA ARG A 19 16.60 43.04 26.91
C ARG A 19 15.37 43.82 27.35
N TRP A 20 15.17 44.00 28.66
CA TRP A 20 14.04 44.78 29.21
C TRP A 20 14.06 46.26 28.77
N ARG A 21 15.26 46.82 28.51
CA ARG A 21 15.42 48.20 28.00
C ARG A 21 15.16 48.34 26.50
N HIS A 22 15.05 47.24 25.77
CA HIS A 22 14.78 47.21 24.33
C HIS A 22 13.49 46.42 24.04
N PRO A 23 12.32 46.94 24.46
CA PRO A 23 11.04 46.24 24.29
C PRO A 23 10.69 46.02 22.81
N VAL A 24 11.11 46.94 21.94
CA VAL A 24 10.88 46.86 20.48
C VAL A 24 11.65 45.70 19.85
N LEU A 25 12.94 45.56 20.15
CA LEU A 25 13.78 44.50 19.59
C LEU A 25 13.32 43.12 20.09
N THR A 26 13.00 43.02 21.37
CA THR A 26 12.43 41.80 21.97
C THR A 26 11.06 41.46 21.35
N GLY A 27 10.23 42.47 21.09
CA GLY A 27 8.97 42.29 20.38
C GLY A 27 9.17 41.75 18.97
N MET A 28 10.09 42.30 18.19
CA MET A 28 10.40 41.79 16.84
C MET A 28 10.93 40.35 16.86
N GLU A 29 11.81 39.99 17.80
CA GLU A 29 12.37 38.64 17.95
C GLU A 29 11.28 37.58 18.18
N VAL A 30 10.17 37.96 18.83
CA VAL A 30 9.02 37.07 19.08
C VAL A 30 8.00 37.14 17.93
N VAL A 31 7.72 38.33 17.42
CA VAL A 31 6.67 38.55 16.40
C VAL A 31 7.09 38.02 15.03
N ILE A 32 8.37 38.13 14.63
CA ILE A 32 8.84 37.67 13.32
C ILE A 32 8.63 36.16 13.12
N PRO A 33 9.05 35.27 14.05
CA PRO A 33 8.75 33.84 13.94
C PRO A 33 7.26 33.54 13.86
N ILE A 34 6.44 34.24 14.67
CA ILE A 34 4.98 34.05 14.67
C ILE A 34 4.40 34.43 13.31
N LEU A 35 4.78 35.59 12.76
CA LEU A 35 4.33 36.02 11.44
C LEU A 35 4.81 35.09 10.32
N LEU A 36 6.01 34.52 10.45
CA LEU A 36 6.49 33.49 9.53
C LEU A 36 5.63 32.23 9.58
N PHE A 37 5.29 31.73 10.77
CA PHE A 37 4.39 30.58 10.92
C PHE A 37 2.98 30.87 10.38
N VAL A 38 2.45 32.06 10.65
CA VAL A 38 1.16 32.50 10.12
C VAL A 38 1.21 32.63 8.59
N GLY A 39 2.29 33.20 8.04
CA GLY A 39 2.50 33.31 6.60
C GLY A 39 2.61 31.94 5.93
N LEU A 40 3.36 31.01 6.53
CA LEU A 40 3.44 29.63 6.07
C LEU A 40 2.07 28.95 6.12
N PHE A 41 1.26 29.18 7.14
CA PHE A 41 -0.10 28.64 7.23
C PHE A 41 -0.97 29.11 6.05
N PHE A 42 -0.91 30.39 5.67
CA PHE A 42 -1.65 30.91 4.50
C PHE A 42 -1.09 30.47 3.14
N LEU A 43 0.22 30.21 3.07
CA LEU A 43 0.86 29.67 1.87
C LEU A 43 0.70 28.16 1.75
N THR A 44 0.38 27.48 2.86
CA THR A 44 0.02 26.07 2.82
C THR A 44 -1.28 26.00 2.04
N PRO A 45 -1.31 25.35 0.87
CA PRO A 45 -2.55 25.23 0.13
C PRO A 45 -3.57 24.61 1.08
N GLU A 46 -4.73 25.28 1.25
CA GLU A 46 -5.86 24.66 1.93
C GLU A 46 -6.02 23.27 1.31
N PRO A 47 -6.09 22.18 2.12
CA PRO A 47 -6.47 20.90 1.57
C PRO A 47 -7.80 21.15 0.89
N ARG A 48 -7.78 21.08 -0.44
CA ARG A 48 -8.94 21.36 -1.27
C ARG A 48 -10.01 20.41 -0.72
N SER A 49 -11.03 20.99 -0.10
CA SER A 49 -12.20 20.27 0.35
C SER A 49 -13.10 20.19 -0.87
N ASP A 50 -12.71 19.39 -1.85
CA ASP A 50 -13.54 19.04 -2.98
C ASP A 50 -14.62 18.04 -2.53
N GLY A 51 -15.22 18.17 -1.34
CA GLY A 51 -16.29 17.28 -0.83
C GLY A 51 -15.92 15.79 -0.69
N TRP A 52 -14.72 15.38 -1.12
CA TRP A 52 -14.20 14.01 -1.13
C TRP A 52 -12.98 13.84 -0.23
N THR A 53 -12.34 14.95 0.15
CA THR A 53 -11.09 14.99 0.92
C THR A 53 -11.41 15.44 2.34
N GLU A 54 -11.95 14.52 3.12
CA GLU A 54 -11.95 14.62 4.58
C GLU A 54 -10.49 14.42 5.05
N THR A 55 -9.92 15.42 5.72
CA THR A 55 -8.69 15.22 6.48
C THR A 55 -9.02 14.32 7.66
N PHE A 56 -8.85 13.02 7.48
CA PHE A 56 -8.95 12.07 8.58
C PHE A 56 -7.82 12.36 9.57
N PRO A 57 -8.07 12.38 10.89
CA PRO A 57 -6.99 12.32 11.86
C PRO A 57 -6.12 11.09 11.55
N ASP A 58 -4.84 11.10 11.95
CA ASP A 58 -3.97 9.92 11.86
C ASP A 58 -4.62 8.75 12.61
N GLU A 59 -5.49 8.01 11.90
CA GLU A 59 -6.08 6.81 12.43
C GLU A 59 -4.95 5.80 12.48
N ILE A 60 -4.68 5.31 13.70
CA ILE A 60 -3.82 4.14 13.87
C ILE A 60 -4.55 3.00 13.17
N TYR A 61 -4.18 2.75 11.92
CA TYR A 61 -4.71 1.63 11.16
C TYR A 61 -4.40 0.36 11.92
N GLN A 62 -5.44 -0.25 12.47
CA GLN A 62 -5.30 -1.57 13.08
C GLN A 62 -4.86 -2.54 11.98
N ALA A 63 -3.95 -3.44 12.34
CA ALA A 63 -3.55 -4.51 11.44
C ALA A 63 -4.81 -5.31 11.07
N LYS A 64 -5.22 -5.21 9.80
CA LYS A 64 -6.35 -5.97 9.28
C LYS A 64 -5.97 -7.43 9.21
N ASP A 65 -6.85 -8.31 9.68
CA ASP A 65 -6.63 -9.74 9.55
C ASP A 65 -6.90 -10.22 8.12
N GLU A 66 -6.42 -11.43 7.75
CA GLU A 66 -6.65 -12.01 6.42
C GLU A 66 -8.15 -12.06 6.08
N ARG A 67 -9.01 -12.38 7.05
CA ARG A 67 -10.45 -12.51 6.83
C ARG A 67 -11.11 -11.15 6.55
N GLU A 68 -10.64 -10.10 7.18
CA GLU A 68 -11.09 -8.74 7.03
C GLU A 68 -10.65 -8.21 5.65
N LEU A 69 -9.40 -8.43 5.24
CA LEU A 69 -8.94 -8.11 3.88
C LEU A 69 -9.76 -8.86 2.82
N LEU A 70 -10.11 -10.12 3.08
CA LEU A 70 -10.94 -10.92 2.19
C LEU A 70 -12.41 -10.55 2.20
N SER A 71 -12.93 -9.98 3.29
CA SER A 71 -14.34 -9.59 3.42
C SER A 71 -14.77 -8.59 2.34
N TRP A 72 -13.88 -7.67 1.98
CA TRP A 72 -14.06 -6.68 0.90
C TRP A 72 -14.00 -7.33 -0.49
N TRP A 73 -13.43 -8.52 -0.57
CA TRP A 73 -13.16 -9.27 -1.79
C TRP A 73 -14.26 -10.26 -2.17
N TYR A 74 -15.11 -10.68 -1.23
CA TYR A 74 -16.21 -11.62 -1.52
C TYR A 74 -17.27 -11.05 -2.49
N GLY A 75 -17.38 -9.73 -2.60
CA GLY A 75 -18.31 -9.05 -3.52
C GLY A 75 -17.86 -8.98 -4.99
N SER A 76 -16.55 -9.05 -5.25
CA SER A 76 -15.97 -8.82 -6.58
C SER A 76 -15.97 -10.07 -7.48
N GLY A 77 -15.76 -9.88 -8.80
CA GLY A 77 -15.69 -10.99 -9.76
C GLY A 77 -14.44 -11.88 -9.61
N PRO A 78 -14.21 -12.80 -10.56
CA PRO A 78 -13.26 -13.90 -10.36
C PRO A 78 -11.80 -13.45 -10.39
N LEU A 79 -10.95 -14.16 -9.64
CA LEU A 79 -9.49 -14.11 -9.79
C LEU A 79 -9.05 -15.14 -10.83
N LEU A 80 -8.24 -14.69 -11.79
CA LEU A 80 -7.75 -15.51 -12.88
C LEU A 80 -6.37 -16.10 -12.58
N PHE A 81 -6.07 -17.30 -13.05
CA PHE A 81 -4.76 -17.95 -12.87
C PHE A 81 -4.25 -18.59 -14.14
N ALA A 82 -2.94 -18.49 -14.39
CA ALA A 82 -2.24 -19.23 -15.43
C ALA A 82 -0.77 -19.48 -15.03
N PRO A 83 -0.07 -20.48 -15.62
CA PRO A 83 -0.64 -21.70 -16.18
C PRO A 83 -1.22 -22.58 -15.06
N ASN A 84 -2.23 -23.37 -15.36
CA ASN A 84 -2.82 -24.35 -14.41
C ASN A 84 -2.36 -25.79 -14.67
N GLU A 85 -1.29 -25.97 -15.43
CA GLU A 85 -0.74 -27.29 -15.73
C GLU A 85 0.32 -27.73 -14.72
N THR A 86 0.99 -26.77 -14.08
CA THR A 86 2.04 -27.03 -13.09
C THR A 86 1.46 -27.59 -11.80
N GLU A 87 2.25 -28.40 -11.09
CA GLU A 87 1.79 -29.00 -9.83
C GLU A 87 1.60 -27.94 -8.75
N VAL A 88 2.54 -26.99 -8.66
CA VAL A 88 2.45 -25.86 -7.74
C VAL A 88 1.18 -25.04 -7.98
N ALA A 89 0.89 -24.68 -9.24
CA ALA A 89 -0.28 -23.87 -9.55
C ALA A 89 -1.59 -24.61 -9.25
N ARG A 90 -1.67 -25.91 -9.55
CA ARG A 90 -2.86 -26.73 -9.25
C ARG A 90 -3.11 -26.84 -7.75
N ASN A 91 -2.05 -27.03 -6.96
CA ASN A 91 -2.17 -27.16 -5.52
C ASN A 91 -2.55 -25.82 -4.86
N VAL A 92 -1.95 -24.71 -5.29
CA VAL A 92 -2.30 -23.36 -4.83
C VAL A 92 -3.73 -23.00 -5.21
N THR A 93 -4.11 -23.18 -6.47
CA THR A 93 -5.48 -22.85 -6.94
C THR A 93 -6.55 -23.72 -6.29
N LYS A 94 -6.25 -24.98 -5.97
CA LYS A 94 -7.15 -25.85 -5.20
C LYS A 94 -7.44 -25.28 -3.81
N LEU A 95 -6.40 -24.92 -3.05
CA LEU A 95 -6.57 -24.33 -1.71
C LEU A 95 -7.29 -22.97 -1.75
N LEU A 96 -7.06 -22.19 -2.81
CA LEU A 96 -7.78 -20.95 -3.02
C LEU A 96 -9.26 -21.18 -3.33
N ARG A 97 -9.61 -22.20 -4.11
CA ARG A 97 -11.03 -22.58 -4.33
C ARG A 97 -11.71 -23.02 -3.04
N GLU A 98 -11.01 -23.71 -2.15
CA GLU A 98 -11.52 -24.07 -0.83
C GLU A 98 -11.75 -22.85 0.07
N THR A 99 -10.91 -21.82 -0.07
CA THR A 99 -10.98 -20.59 0.75
C THR A 99 -12.02 -19.58 0.23
N LEU A 100 -12.10 -19.40 -1.09
CA LEU A 100 -12.87 -18.34 -1.75
C LEU A 100 -14.15 -18.84 -2.42
N GLY A 101 -14.24 -20.15 -2.68
CA GLY A 101 -15.30 -20.77 -3.47
C GLY A 101 -14.93 -20.91 -4.95
N SER A 102 -15.36 -22.02 -5.57
CA SER A 102 -15.01 -22.37 -6.96
C SER A 102 -15.44 -21.34 -8.01
N SER A 103 -16.54 -20.62 -7.78
CA SER A 103 -17.05 -19.59 -8.71
C SER A 103 -16.20 -18.31 -8.74
N LYS A 104 -15.30 -18.14 -7.76
CA LYS A 104 -14.42 -16.97 -7.65
C LYS A 104 -13.04 -17.20 -8.26
N ILE A 105 -12.77 -18.40 -8.80
CA ILE A 105 -11.47 -18.78 -9.33
C ILE A 105 -11.62 -19.32 -10.75
N GLN A 106 -11.01 -18.65 -11.71
CA GLN A 106 -10.95 -19.12 -13.09
C GLN A 106 -9.51 -19.42 -13.47
N THR A 107 -9.28 -20.58 -14.09
CA THR A 107 -7.93 -21.03 -14.43
C THR A 107 -7.78 -21.19 -15.94
N PHE A 108 -6.58 -20.90 -16.44
CA PHE A 108 -6.23 -20.95 -17.85
C PHE A 108 -5.02 -21.87 -18.03
N ARG A 109 -4.92 -22.45 -19.22
CA ARG A 109 -3.84 -23.36 -19.57
C ARG A 109 -2.52 -22.60 -19.70
N THR A 110 -2.53 -21.48 -20.42
CA THR A 110 -1.36 -20.64 -20.67
C THR A 110 -1.61 -19.17 -20.29
N GLU A 111 -0.53 -18.40 -20.12
CA GLU A 111 -0.65 -16.94 -19.97
C GLU A 111 -1.28 -16.29 -21.20
N ALA A 112 -1.00 -16.81 -22.40
CA ALA A 112 -1.58 -16.30 -23.65
C ALA A 112 -3.11 -16.43 -23.67
N ASP A 113 -3.67 -17.55 -23.20
CA ASP A 113 -5.12 -17.77 -23.12
C ASP A 113 -5.77 -16.79 -22.13
N LEU A 114 -5.10 -16.56 -20.99
CA LEU A 114 -5.54 -15.60 -19.98
C LEU A 114 -5.55 -14.18 -20.55
N LEU A 115 -4.50 -13.77 -21.25
CA LEU A 115 -4.41 -12.45 -21.88
C LEU A 115 -5.44 -12.28 -23.00
N ALA A 116 -5.71 -13.32 -23.78
CA ALA A 116 -6.76 -13.30 -24.80
C ALA A 116 -8.14 -13.12 -24.16
N PHE A 117 -8.42 -13.81 -23.05
CA PHE A 117 -9.65 -13.64 -22.29
C PHE A 117 -9.80 -12.21 -21.74
N LEU A 118 -8.74 -11.66 -21.14
CA LEU A 118 -8.75 -10.28 -20.65
C LEU A 118 -9.01 -9.28 -21.78
N LYS A 119 -8.35 -9.43 -22.93
CA LYS A 119 -8.60 -8.57 -24.11
C LYS A 119 -10.04 -8.65 -24.60
N LEU A 120 -10.62 -9.86 -24.66
CA LEU A 120 -12.02 -10.04 -25.04
C LEU A 120 -12.98 -9.37 -24.04
N SER A 121 -12.72 -9.52 -22.73
CA SER A 121 -13.52 -8.86 -21.69
C SER A 121 -13.44 -7.33 -21.75
N GLN A 122 -12.26 -6.78 -22.10
CA GLN A 122 -12.08 -5.34 -22.32
C GLN A 122 -12.77 -4.87 -23.61
N LEU A 123 -12.75 -5.64 -24.69
CA LEU A 123 -13.41 -5.28 -25.94
C LEU A 123 -14.95 -5.32 -25.84
N GLN A 124 -15.50 -6.25 -25.04
CA GLN A 124 -16.94 -6.35 -24.77
C GLN A 124 -17.43 -5.29 -23.76
N SER A 125 -16.53 -4.56 -23.11
CA SER A 125 -16.85 -3.52 -22.12
C SER A 125 -17.50 -2.25 -22.69
N GLY A 126 -17.56 -2.10 -24.02
CA GLY A 126 -18.38 -1.08 -24.68
C GLY A 126 -19.90 -1.29 -24.52
N THR A 127 -20.32 -2.44 -23.99
CA THR A 127 -21.72 -2.80 -23.73
C THR A 127 -21.89 -3.19 -22.26
N MET A 128 -22.47 -2.30 -21.44
CA MET A 128 -23.08 -2.36 -20.09
C MET A 128 -22.85 -3.52 -19.06
N MET A 129 -22.16 -4.62 -19.36
CA MET A 129 -21.81 -5.66 -18.39
C MET A 129 -20.29 -5.87 -18.38
N GLN A 130 -19.62 -5.07 -17.55
CA GLN A 130 -18.22 -5.29 -17.21
C GLN A 130 -18.15 -6.61 -16.42
N MET A 131 -17.50 -7.64 -16.95
CA MET A 131 -17.02 -8.71 -16.07
C MET A 131 -15.96 -8.07 -15.18
N ASP A 132 -16.30 -7.86 -13.92
CA ASP A 132 -15.42 -7.26 -12.91
C ASP A 132 -14.34 -8.26 -12.51
N VAL A 133 -13.37 -8.51 -13.40
CA VAL A 133 -12.20 -9.34 -13.10
C VAL A 133 -11.31 -8.56 -12.15
N ARG A 134 -11.09 -9.11 -10.96
CA ARG A 134 -10.36 -8.37 -9.91
C ARG A 134 -8.85 -8.36 -10.13
N GLY A 135 -8.34 -9.43 -10.72
CA GLY A 135 -6.93 -9.56 -11.06
C GLY A 135 -6.61 -10.91 -11.70
N ALA A 136 -5.35 -11.08 -12.06
CA ALA A 136 -4.83 -12.32 -12.57
C ALA A 136 -3.46 -12.65 -11.96
N VAL A 137 -3.21 -13.92 -11.72
CA VAL A 137 -1.94 -14.44 -11.20
C VAL A 137 -1.31 -15.32 -12.26
N VAL A 138 -0.04 -15.03 -12.60
CA VAL A 138 0.74 -15.80 -13.58
C VAL A 138 1.92 -16.46 -12.88
N PHE A 139 1.91 -17.78 -12.72
CA PHE A 139 3.03 -18.53 -12.13
C PHE A 139 4.22 -18.62 -13.09
N LEU A 140 5.43 -18.37 -12.58
CA LEU A 140 6.69 -18.31 -13.31
C LEU A 140 7.58 -19.52 -12.97
N GLY A 141 7.09 -20.71 -13.29
CA GLY A 141 7.78 -21.99 -13.07
C GLY A 141 7.03 -22.94 -12.16
N ASP A 142 7.68 -24.05 -11.84
CA ASP A 142 7.13 -25.16 -11.05
C ASP A 142 8.06 -25.56 -9.89
N ASP A 143 8.85 -24.61 -9.38
CA ASP A 143 9.73 -24.86 -8.23
C ASP A 143 8.94 -24.73 -6.92
N GLU A 144 8.66 -25.88 -6.29
CA GLU A 144 8.00 -25.94 -4.99
C GLU A 144 8.75 -25.21 -3.87
N LYS A 145 10.08 -25.06 -4.01
CA LYS A 145 10.91 -24.39 -2.99
C LYS A 145 10.82 -22.87 -3.12
N ASN A 146 10.77 -22.36 -4.34
CA ASN A 146 10.78 -20.95 -4.67
C ASN A 146 9.58 -20.58 -5.55
N LEU A 147 8.47 -20.20 -4.91
CA LEU A 147 7.31 -19.71 -5.62
C LEU A 147 7.64 -18.39 -6.32
N ARG A 148 7.45 -18.35 -7.64
CA ARG A 148 7.54 -17.13 -8.43
C ARG A 148 6.26 -16.93 -9.21
N TYR A 149 5.71 -15.73 -9.17
CA TYR A 149 4.51 -15.37 -9.91
C TYR A 149 4.46 -13.87 -10.21
N LYS A 150 3.62 -13.49 -11.17
CA LYS A 150 3.25 -12.11 -11.47
C LYS A 150 1.80 -11.89 -11.05
N ILE A 151 1.48 -10.73 -10.50
CA ILE A 151 0.11 -10.27 -10.33
C ILE A 151 -0.16 -9.24 -11.44
N ARG A 152 -1.27 -9.41 -12.16
CA ARG A 152 -1.78 -8.46 -13.14
C ARG A 152 -3.09 -7.88 -12.60
N THR A 153 -3.19 -6.57 -12.52
CA THR A 153 -4.38 -5.83 -12.04
C THR A 153 -4.90 -4.90 -13.14
N GLN A 154 -6.10 -4.35 -12.93
CA GLN A 154 -6.65 -3.33 -13.83
C GLN A 154 -6.07 -1.96 -13.47
N GLY A 155 -5.02 -1.53 -14.17
CA GLY A 155 -4.40 -0.23 -13.96
C GLY A 155 -2.93 -0.32 -13.59
N TYR A 156 -2.33 0.85 -13.37
CA TYR A 156 -0.94 0.94 -12.94
C TYR A 156 -0.88 0.92 -11.42
N ILE A 157 -0.10 0.00 -10.86
CA ILE A 157 0.16 -0.09 -9.43
C ILE A 157 1.64 0.19 -9.18
N ASP A 158 1.94 1.21 -8.39
CA ASP A 158 3.31 1.47 -7.94
C ASP A 158 3.62 0.60 -6.71
N THR A 159 4.54 -0.33 -6.87
CA THR A 159 5.04 -1.22 -5.80
C THR A 159 6.42 -0.82 -5.30
N SER A 160 6.99 0.28 -5.80
CA SER A 160 8.28 0.82 -5.34
C SER A 160 8.16 1.58 -4.02
N SER A 161 6.95 2.02 -3.68
CA SER A 161 6.62 2.62 -2.40
C SER A 161 5.32 2.03 -1.89
N LEU A 162 5.25 1.74 -0.58
CA LEU A 162 4.00 1.39 0.11
C LEU A 162 2.94 2.50 0.00
N PHE A 163 3.41 3.74 -0.21
CA PHE A 163 2.60 4.93 -0.38
C PHE A 163 3.09 5.67 -1.63
N SER A 164 2.30 5.70 -2.70
CA SER A 164 2.69 6.39 -3.93
C SER A 164 3.07 7.84 -3.61
N PRO A 165 4.24 8.33 -4.07
CA PRO A 165 4.60 9.74 -3.93
C PRO A 165 3.74 10.66 -4.80
N TYR A 166 2.90 10.08 -5.68
CA TYR A 166 2.06 10.79 -6.66
C TYR A 166 0.57 10.52 -6.46
N SER A 167 0.14 10.26 -5.23
CA SER A 167 -1.28 10.12 -4.96
C SER A 167 -1.98 11.48 -5.20
N TYR A 168 -2.99 11.48 -6.07
CA TYR A 168 -3.69 12.69 -6.54
C TYR A 168 -4.31 13.54 -5.41
N TYR A 169 -4.42 12.97 -4.20
CA TYR A 169 -5.04 13.59 -3.04
C TYR A 169 -4.05 13.72 -1.85
N GLY A 170 -2.81 14.18 -2.09
CA GLY A 170 -1.88 14.57 -1.03
C GLY A 170 -1.39 13.44 -0.09
N TYR A 171 -0.65 13.82 0.95
CA TYR A 171 -0.14 12.91 1.99
C TYR A 171 -1.30 12.11 2.62
N GLY A 172 -1.22 10.78 2.55
CA GLY A 172 -2.26 9.89 3.10
C GLY A 172 -3.33 9.44 2.11
N SER A 173 -3.26 9.84 0.83
CA SER A 173 -4.19 9.30 -0.17
C SER A 173 -3.74 7.94 -0.70
N TYR A 174 -4.67 7.01 -0.59
CA TYR A 174 -4.48 5.60 -0.90
C TYR A 174 -4.36 5.37 -2.40
N ASP A 175 -3.34 4.62 -2.82
CA ASP A 175 -3.50 3.81 -4.02
C ASP A 175 -4.47 2.67 -3.67
N PHE A 176 -5.76 2.93 -3.89
CA PHE A 176 -6.84 1.98 -3.63
C PHE A 176 -6.59 0.64 -4.35
N GLN A 177 -5.87 0.63 -5.47
CA GLN A 177 -5.58 -0.61 -6.20
C GLN A 177 -4.48 -1.40 -5.50
N TYR A 178 -3.45 -0.74 -4.97
CA TYR A 178 -2.40 -1.42 -4.21
C TYR A 178 -2.95 -2.11 -2.96
N LEU A 179 -3.69 -1.40 -2.12
CA LEU A 179 -4.18 -1.94 -0.85
C LEU A 179 -5.38 -2.88 -0.99
N ASN A 180 -6.26 -2.67 -1.98
CA ASN A 180 -7.46 -3.51 -2.11
C ASN A 180 -7.33 -4.64 -3.14
N ASP A 181 -6.36 -4.58 -4.05
CA ASP A 181 -6.19 -5.59 -5.10
C ASP A 181 -4.88 -6.32 -4.95
N PHE A 182 -3.76 -5.58 -5.00
CA PHE A 182 -2.45 -6.20 -5.02
C PHE A 182 -2.15 -6.95 -3.72
N ILE A 183 -2.24 -6.28 -2.57
CA ILE A 183 -1.89 -6.87 -1.26
C ILE A 183 -2.77 -8.07 -0.91
N PRO A 184 -4.11 -8.03 -1.06
CA PRO A 184 -4.95 -9.20 -0.79
C PRO A 184 -4.65 -10.38 -1.71
N ILE A 185 -4.42 -10.15 -3.00
CA ILE A 185 -4.05 -11.21 -3.96
C ILE A 185 -2.72 -11.84 -3.56
N GLU A 186 -1.72 -11.02 -3.27
CA GLU A 186 -0.40 -11.47 -2.84
C GLU A 186 -0.49 -12.32 -1.57
N LEU A 187 -1.21 -11.83 -0.56
CA LEU A 187 -1.38 -12.51 0.72
C LEU A 187 -2.08 -13.86 0.54
N LEU A 188 -3.11 -13.93 -0.29
CA LEU A 188 -3.82 -15.17 -0.60
C LEU A 188 -2.96 -16.21 -1.29
N VAL A 189 -2.25 -15.80 -2.35
CA VAL A 189 -1.37 -16.71 -3.10
C VAL A 189 -0.28 -17.24 -2.18
N ASN A 190 0.33 -16.36 -1.39
CA ASN A 190 1.36 -16.74 -0.44
C ASN A 190 0.81 -17.63 0.69
N SER A 191 -0.37 -17.33 1.24
CA SER A 191 -0.98 -18.13 2.31
C SER A 191 -1.40 -19.52 1.81
N ALA A 192 -1.91 -19.62 0.57
CA ALA A 192 -2.23 -20.88 -0.07
C ALA A 192 -0.96 -21.69 -0.37
N TRP A 193 0.10 -21.06 -0.87
CA TRP A 193 1.36 -21.76 -1.11
C TRP A 193 2.02 -22.25 0.18
N ILE A 194 2.06 -21.44 1.24
CA ILE A 194 2.59 -21.85 2.55
C ILE A 194 1.80 -23.06 3.09
N ARG A 195 0.47 -23.07 2.93
CA ARG A 195 -0.38 -24.21 3.31
C ARG A 195 -0.10 -25.44 2.46
N ALA A 196 0.03 -25.30 1.15
CA ALA A 196 0.42 -26.39 0.26
C ALA A 196 1.78 -26.97 0.68
N LYS A 197 2.74 -26.11 1.00
CA LYS A 197 4.09 -26.50 1.38
C LYS A 197 4.16 -27.21 2.74
N LYS A 198 3.34 -26.80 3.72
CA LYS A 198 3.18 -27.53 4.99
C LYS A 198 2.70 -28.97 4.78
N SER A 199 1.99 -29.25 3.70
CA SER A 199 1.60 -30.62 3.33
C SER A 199 2.72 -31.42 2.65
N TRP A 200 3.84 -30.78 2.28
CA TRP A 200 4.98 -31.39 1.57
C TRP A 200 6.22 -31.66 2.46
N GLY A 201 6.24 -31.18 3.72
CA GLY A 201 7.32 -31.43 4.69
C GLY A 201 7.93 -30.17 5.33
N PRO A 202 8.97 -30.29 6.17
CA PRO A 202 9.57 -29.15 6.89
C PRO A 202 10.37 -28.25 5.94
N VAL A 203 10.24 -26.93 6.09
CA VAL A 203 10.80 -25.94 5.15
C VAL A 203 11.46 -24.75 5.84
N HIS A 204 12.63 -24.39 5.33
CA HIS A 204 13.29 -23.10 5.54
C HIS A 204 12.76 -22.07 4.54
N LEU A 205 12.15 -20.99 5.03
CA LEU A 205 11.75 -19.83 4.23
C LEU A 205 12.99 -18.97 3.96
N ASN A 206 13.36 -18.79 2.70
CA ASN A 206 14.40 -17.84 2.31
C ASN A 206 13.73 -16.70 1.52
N LEU A 207 13.54 -15.56 2.20
CA LEU A 207 12.77 -14.41 1.71
C LEU A 207 13.63 -13.41 0.90
N SER A 208 14.70 -13.87 0.24
CA SER A 208 15.75 -12.98 -0.28
C SER A 208 15.68 -12.64 -1.77
N GLU A 209 14.72 -13.15 -2.55
CA GLU A 209 14.69 -12.90 -3.99
C GLU A 209 13.54 -11.98 -4.45
N PRO A 210 13.83 -10.93 -5.24
CA PRO A 210 12.84 -9.96 -5.69
C PRO A 210 11.91 -10.53 -6.78
N ILE A 211 10.62 -10.24 -6.66
CA ILE A 211 9.57 -10.61 -7.63
C ILE A 211 9.64 -9.65 -8.83
N PHE A 212 9.84 -10.21 -10.04
CA PHE A 212 9.98 -9.44 -11.30
C PHE A 212 8.63 -8.99 -11.89
N ARG A 213 8.64 -7.77 -12.46
CA ARG A 213 7.49 -6.88 -12.72
C ARG A 213 7.25 -6.68 -14.22
N GLU A 214 6.00 -6.80 -14.69
CA GLU A 214 5.57 -6.27 -16.00
C GLU A 214 4.13 -5.76 -15.92
N ALA A 215 3.91 -4.51 -16.31
CA ALA A 215 2.57 -3.94 -16.51
C ALA A 215 1.91 -4.50 -17.79
N LEU A 216 0.58 -4.43 -17.85
CA LEU A 216 -0.21 -4.75 -19.05
C LEU A 216 0.06 -3.76 -20.19
#